data_AF-A0A969I920-F1
#
_entry.id   AF-A0A969I920-F1
#
_cell.length_a   1.000
_cell.length_b   1.000
_cell.length_c   1.000
_cell.angle_alpha   90.00
_cell.angle_beta   90.00
_cell.angle_gamma   90.00
#
_symmetry.space_group_name_H-M   'P 1'
#
loop_
_entity.id
_entity.type
_entity.pdbx_description
1 polymer ?
#
loop_
_entity_poly.entity_id
_entity_poly.type
_entity_poly.pdbx_seq_one_letter_code
_entity_poly.pdbx_strand_id
1 'polypeptide(L)'
;MYERIGGHARVRGDILEDMALARGVKRAGGRFVLLNGASVIETRMYSSAREALAGYVKNVYPAFGGTPVGFLGAMGFNLFVYVLPWVWWFVSVRLEAWVCVLLSLVARGLSDWRSGYDLRFTVLHPVGVVLWAYIGVISWVRFHAGSVIWKGRTLRFARYKQGRKFERSRFG
;
A
#
# COMPACT_ATOMS: atom_id res chain seq x y z
N MET A 1 -8.41 -21.14 -13.65
CA MET A 1 -7.88 -20.50 -12.40
C MET A 1 -8.94 -19.65 -11.71
N TYR A 2 -9.56 -18.71 -12.41
CA TYR A 2 -10.58 -17.80 -11.86
C TYR A 2 -11.76 -18.50 -11.17
N GLU A 3 -12.35 -19.50 -11.83
CA GLU A 3 -13.43 -20.31 -11.23
C GLU A 3 -12.96 -21.14 -10.04
N ARG A 4 -11.72 -21.67 -10.09
CA ARG A 4 -11.12 -22.47 -9.01
C ARG A 4 -11.01 -21.70 -7.69
N ILE A 5 -10.86 -20.39 -7.75
CA ILE A 5 -10.84 -19.52 -6.57
C ILE A 5 -12.22 -18.91 -6.27
N GLY A 6 -13.29 -19.33 -6.94
CA GLY A 6 -14.66 -18.83 -6.75
C GLY A 6 -14.96 -17.48 -7.41
N GLY A 7 -14.05 -16.96 -8.25
CA GLY A 7 -14.19 -15.71 -8.97
C GLY A 7 -14.52 -14.48 -8.10
N HIS A 8 -15.14 -13.47 -8.72
CA HIS A 8 -15.54 -12.25 -8.01
C HIS A 8 -16.66 -12.46 -6.98
N ALA A 9 -17.43 -13.55 -7.09
CA ALA A 9 -18.43 -13.89 -6.08
C ALA A 9 -17.79 -14.09 -4.70
N ARG A 10 -16.56 -14.64 -4.64
CA ARG A 10 -15.82 -14.87 -3.40
C ARG A 10 -15.32 -13.59 -2.73
N VAL A 11 -14.89 -12.60 -3.51
CA VAL A 11 -14.28 -11.36 -3.00
C VAL A 11 -15.29 -10.21 -2.90
N ARG A 12 -16.56 -10.46 -3.22
CA ARG A 12 -17.63 -9.46 -3.23
C ARG A 12 -17.76 -8.81 -1.84
N GLY A 13 -17.38 -7.54 -1.76
CA GLY A 13 -17.44 -6.77 -0.51
C GLY A 13 -16.13 -6.72 0.27
N ASP A 14 -15.04 -7.28 -0.25
CA ASP A 14 -13.70 -6.90 0.17
C ASP A 14 -13.40 -5.48 -0.27
N ILE A 15 -12.65 -4.75 0.55
CA ILE A 15 -12.26 -3.36 0.25
C ILE A 15 -11.24 -3.32 -0.90
N LEU A 16 -10.46 -4.40 -1.01
CA LEU A 16 -9.35 -4.58 -1.95
C LEU A 16 -9.55 -5.93 -2.66
N GLU A 17 -10.60 -5.99 -3.48
CA GLU A 17 -11.04 -7.19 -4.20
C GLU A 17 -9.93 -7.75 -5.10
N ASP A 18 -9.15 -6.86 -5.73
CA ASP A 18 -7.99 -7.17 -6.55
C ASP A 18 -6.90 -7.95 -5.78
N MET A 19 -6.52 -7.46 -4.62
CA MET A 19 -5.55 -8.13 -3.77
C MET A 19 -6.11 -9.39 -3.13
N ALA A 20 -7.40 -9.44 -2.83
CA ALA A 20 -8.06 -10.65 -2.35
C ALA A 20 -8.04 -11.75 -3.42
N LEU A 21 -8.32 -11.40 -4.68
CA LEU A 21 -8.24 -12.30 -5.80
C LEU A 21 -6.80 -12.80 -6.02
N ALA A 22 -5.82 -11.89 -6.00
CA ALA A 22 -4.39 -12.23 -6.13
C ALA A 22 -3.91 -13.19 -5.02
N ARG A 23 -4.32 -12.96 -3.76
CA ARG A 23 -4.05 -13.89 -2.65
C ARG A 23 -4.72 -15.24 -2.87
N GLY A 24 -5.97 -15.25 -3.34
CA GLY A 24 -6.68 -16.48 -3.72
C GLY A 24 -5.92 -17.28 -4.78
N VAL A 25 -5.41 -16.61 -5.81
CA VAL A 25 -4.58 -17.23 -6.86
C VAL A 25 -3.33 -17.88 -6.26
N LYS A 26 -2.57 -17.13 -5.45
CA LYS A 26 -1.34 -17.63 -4.81
C LYS A 26 -1.58 -18.82 -3.90
N ARG A 27 -2.63 -18.78 -3.06
CA ARG A 27 -2.96 -19.89 -2.15
C ARG A 27 -3.39 -21.16 -2.89
N ALA A 28 -4.05 -21.01 -4.03
CA ALA A 28 -4.42 -22.15 -4.87
C ALA A 28 -3.25 -22.63 -5.77
N GLY A 29 -1.99 -22.30 -5.43
CA GLY A 29 -0.79 -22.71 -6.18
C GLY A 29 -0.65 -22.06 -7.56
N GLY A 30 -1.43 -21.02 -7.85
CA GLY A 30 -1.40 -20.34 -9.13
C GLY A 30 -0.26 -19.32 -9.25
N ARG A 31 0.09 -18.99 -10.49
CA ARG A 31 0.98 -17.87 -10.80
C ARG A 31 0.14 -16.60 -10.95
N PHE A 32 0.59 -15.53 -10.31
CA PHE A 32 0.06 -14.17 -10.44
C PHE A 32 1.22 -13.27 -10.84
N VAL A 33 1.05 -12.50 -11.90
CA VAL A 33 2.06 -11.60 -12.47
C VAL A 33 1.49 -10.19 -12.46
N LEU A 34 2.30 -9.23 -12.05
CA LEU A 34 2.00 -7.80 -12.18
C LEU A 34 2.67 -7.31 -13.47
N LEU A 35 1.90 -6.72 -14.36
CA LEU A 35 2.37 -6.17 -15.63
C LEU A 35 2.22 -4.64 -15.59
N ASN A 36 3.19 -3.92 -16.15
CA ASN A 36 3.10 -2.47 -16.30
C ASN A 36 2.22 -2.15 -17.52
N GLY A 37 1.03 -1.59 -17.27
CA GLY A 37 0.07 -1.19 -18.31
C GLY A 37 0.12 0.29 -18.69
N ALA A 38 1.12 1.05 -18.23
CA ALA A 38 1.15 2.51 -18.36
C ALA A 38 1.12 3.02 -19.82
N SER A 39 1.58 2.23 -20.79
CA SER A 39 1.54 2.58 -22.21
C SER A 39 0.25 2.16 -22.94
N VAL A 40 -0.64 1.42 -22.28
CA VAL A 40 -1.81 0.78 -22.90
C VAL A 40 -3.13 1.38 -22.39
N ILE A 41 -3.17 1.81 -21.13
CA ILE A 41 -4.41 2.25 -20.48
C ILE A 41 -4.15 3.52 -19.67
N GLU A 42 -4.98 4.53 -19.88
CA GLU A 42 -5.05 5.74 -19.03
C GLU A 42 -6.36 5.73 -18.22
N THR A 43 -6.29 6.07 -16.93
CA THR A 43 -7.49 6.17 -16.09
C THR A 43 -7.44 7.41 -15.22
N ARG A 44 -8.53 8.17 -15.19
CA ARG A 44 -8.74 9.24 -14.20
C ARG A 44 -9.56 8.71 -13.03
N MET A 45 -8.88 8.04 -12.08
CA MET A 45 -9.55 7.39 -10.95
C MET A 45 -10.18 8.39 -9.96
N TYR A 46 -9.58 9.58 -9.83
CA TYR A 46 -10.00 10.63 -8.89
C TYR A 46 -10.09 11.98 -9.61
N SER A 47 -11.11 12.76 -9.28
CA SER A 47 -11.33 14.09 -9.88
C SER A 47 -10.73 15.22 -9.05
N SER A 48 -10.42 14.96 -7.77
CA SER A 48 -9.88 15.95 -6.82
C SER A 48 -8.89 15.33 -5.82
N ALA A 49 -8.05 16.18 -5.21
CA ALA A 49 -7.14 15.78 -4.15
C ALA A 49 -7.89 15.19 -2.93
N ARG A 50 -9.09 15.70 -2.63
CA ARG A 50 -9.92 15.19 -1.54
C ARG A 50 -10.40 13.77 -1.80
N GLU A 51 -10.82 13.49 -3.03
CA GLU A 51 -11.20 12.13 -3.45
C GLU A 51 -10.00 11.18 -3.44
N ALA A 52 -8.85 11.63 -3.93
CA ALA A 52 -7.61 10.85 -3.90
C ALA A 52 -7.21 10.51 -2.46
N LEU A 53 -7.20 11.49 -1.55
CA LEU A 53 -6.88 11.31 -0.14
C LEU A 53 -7.86 10.32 0.52
N ALA A 54 -9.17 10.49 0.30
CA ALA A 54 -10.17 9.54 0.80
C ALA A 54 -9.93 8.13 0.26
N GLY A 55 -9.54 8.02 -1.02
CA GLY A 55 -9.14 6.79 -1.69
C GLY A 55 -7.92 6.12 -1.08
N TYR A 56 -6.87 6.87 -0.74
CA TYR A 56 -5.69 6.32 -0.06
C TYR A 56 -6.01 5.91 1.37
N VAL A 57 -6.69 6.77 2.14
CA VAL A 57 -7.06 6.50 3.53
C VAL A 57 -7.89 5.21 3.66
N LYS A 58 -8.74 4.87 2.69
CA LYS A 58 -9.48 3.59 2.75
C LYS A 58 -8.62 2.36 2.47
N ASN A 59 -7.51 2.51 1.74
CA ASN A 59 -6.77 1.39 1.14
C ASN A 59 -5.44 1.08 1.84
N VAL A 60 -4.75 2.08 2.40
CA VAL A 60 -3.37 1.92 2.90
C VAL A 60 -3.28 0.84 3.97
N TYR A 61 -4.03 0.92 5.07
CA TYR A 61 -3.92 -0.07 6.14
C TYR A 61 -4.39 -1.48 5.73
N PRO A 62 -5.55 -1.66 5.05
CA PRO A 62 -5.96 -3.00 4.60
C PRO A 62 -5.05 -3.61 3.52
N ALA A 63 -4.23 -2.81 2.82
CA ALA A 63 -3.25 -3.34 1.88
C ALA A 63 -2.21 -4.24 2.57
N PHE A 64 -1.87 -3.95 3.82
CA PHE A 64 -0.98 -4.76 4.67
C PHE A 64 -1.73 -5.86 5.44
N GLY A 65 -2.79 -6.40 4.84
CA GLY A 65 -3.59 -7.48 5.42
C GLY A 65 -4.44 -7.06 6.62
N GLY A 66 -4.55 -5.75 6.91
CA GLY A 66 -5.22 -5.23 8.10
C GLY A 66 -4.63 -5.83 9.38
N THR A 67 -3.30 -5.94 9.41
CA THR A 67 -2.53 -6.37 10.59
C THR A 67 -1.63 -5.23 11.04
N PRO A 68 -1.56 -4.92 12.35
CA PRO A 68 -0.66 -3.90 12.85
C PRO A 68 0.80 -4.23 12.52
N VAL A 69 1.19 -5.51 12.61
CA VAL A 69 2.58 -5.94 12.37
C VAL A 69 3.02 -5.66 10.93
N GLY A 70 2.23 -6.04 9.92
CA GLY A 70 2.58 -5.80 8.52
C GLY A 70 2.61 -4.30 8.19
N PHE A 71 1.66 -3.54 8.72
CA PHE A 71 1.59 -2.10 8.49
C PHE A 71 2.73 -1.34 9.18
N LEU A 72 2.95 -1.57 10.48
CA LEU A 72 4.02 -0.93 11.25
C LEU A 72 5.41 -1.34 10.75
N GLY A 73 5.60 -2.59 10.34
CA GLY A 73 6.85 -3.05 9.75
C GLY A 73 7.16 -2.31 8.45
N ALA A 74 6.19 -2.21 7.54
CA ALA A 74 6.36 -1.45 6.29
C ALA A 74 6.58 0.04 6.55
N MET A 75 5.84 0.62 7.50
CA MET A 75 5.97 2.04 7.84
C MET A 75 7.33 2.35 8.48
N GLY A 76 7.74 1.55 9.47
CA GLY A 76 9.04 1.68 10.12
C GLY A 76 10.19 1.51 9.14
N PHE A 77 10.10 0.49 8.26
CA PHE A 77 11.11 0.28 7.22
C PHE A 77 11.23 1.49 6.28
N ASN A 78 10.12 2.03 5.76
CA ASN A 78 10.18 3.18 4.86
C ASN A 78 10.71 4.44 5.56
N LEU A 79 10.28 4.70 6.80
CA LEU A 79 10.80 5.82 7.59
C LEU A 79 12.30 5.66 7.87
N PHE A 80 12.74 4.46 8.23
CA PHE A 80 14.14 4.16 8.50
C PHE A 80 15.02 4.32 7.25
N VAL A 81 14.58 3.81 6.10
CA VAL A 81 15.39 3.86 4.88
C VAL A 81 15.36 5.25 4.24
N TYR A 82 14.22 5.92 4.22
CA TYR A 82 14.04 7.11 3.37
C TYR A 82 13.90 8.43 4.14
N VAL A 83 13.67 8.42 5.45
CA VAL A 83 13.51 9.66 6.25
C VAL A 83 14.62 9.82 7.28
N LEU A 84 14.98 8.75 7.99
CA LEU A 84 15.99 8.78 9.03
C LEU A 84 17.37 9.28 8.54
N PRO A 85 17.88 8.91 7.34
CA PRO A 85 19.15 9.43 6.84
C PRO A 85 19.15 10.96 6.71
N TRP A 86 18.03 11.54 6.27
CA TRP A 86 17.88 12.99 6.16
C TRP A 86 17.86 13.66 7.53
N VAL A 87 17.12 13.11 8.49
CA VAL A 87 17.10 13.64 9.86
C VAL A 87 18.50 13.59 10.48
N TRP A 88 19.20 12.46 10.33
CA TRP A 88 20.56 12.30 10.83
C TRP A 88 21.54 13.27 10.15
N TRP A 89 21.37 13.49 8.85
CA TRP A 89 22.14 14.45 8.09
C TRP A 89 21.94 15.89 8.61
N PHE A 90 20.69 16.32 8.81
CA PHE A 90 20.40 17.66 9.34
C PHE A 90 20.96 17.91 10.75
N VAL A 91 21.01 16.87 11.59
CA VAL A 91 21.49 16.99 12.98
C VAL A 91 23.01 16.95 13.07
N SER A 92 23.68 16.12 12.27
CA SER A 92 25.10 15.83 12.44
C SER A 92 26.00 16.41 11.35
N VAL A 93 25.47 16.60 10.13
CA VAL A 93 26.19 17.04 8.92
C VAL A 93 27.44 16.20 8.62
N ARG A 94 27.47 14.95 9.10
CA ARG A 94 28.62 14.06 8.92
C ARG A 94 28.61 13.38 7.55
N LEU A 95 29.79 12.96 7.10
CA LEU A 95 29.96 12.26 5.83
C LEU A 95 29.17 10.95 5.77
N GLU A 96 29.08 10.21 6.87
CA GLU A 96 28.36 8.94 6.91
C GLU A 96 26.86 9.13 6.65
N ALA A 97 26.27 10.22 7.17
CA ALA A 97 24.87 10.55 6.94
C ALA A 97 24.61 10.91 5.46
N TRP A 98 25.55 11.62 4.81
CA TRP A 98 25.49 11.88 3.37
C TRP A 98 25.51 10.59 2.56
N VAL A 99 26.39 9.64 2.90
CA VAL A 99 26.45 8.34 2.22
C VAL A 99 25.11 7.62 2.34
N CYS A 100 24.49 7.61 3.52
CA CYS A 100 23.16 7.01 3.70
C CYS A 100 22.09 7.71 2.85
N VAL A 101 22.07 9.04 2.80
CA VAL A 101 21.13 9.79 1.94
C VAL A 101 21.32 9.43 0.47
N LEU A 102 22.56 9.40 -0.02
CA LEU A 102 22.87 9.06 -1.40
C LEU A 102 22.44 7.62 -1.74
N LEU A 103 22.72 6.66 -0.87
CA LEU A 103 22.30 5.26 -1.06
C LEU A 103 20.78 5.14 -1.13
N SER A 104 20.05 5.84 -0.25
CA SER A 104 18.58 5.86 -0.27
C SER A 104 18.02 6.48 -1.55
N LEU A 105 18.64 7.55 -2.05
CA LEU A 105 18.25 8.19 -3.32
C LEU A 105 18.58 7.30 -4.53
N VAL A 106 19.74 6.64 -4.55
CA VAL A 106 20.11 5.70 -5.64
C VAL A 106 19.16 4.51 -5.66
N ALA A 107 18.90 3.90 -4.52
CA ALA A 107 17.95 2.79 -4.41
C ALA A 107 16.56 3.21 -4.91
N ARG A 108 16.10 4.41 -4.51
CA ARG A 108 14.80 4.93 -4.94
C ARG A 108 14.76 5.28 -6.42
N GLY A 109 15.82 5.91 -6.94
CA GLY A 109 15.95 6.33 -8.33
C GLY A 109 16.01 5.14 -9.28
N LEU A 110 16.70 4.06 -8.89
CA LEU A 110 16.70 2.82 -9.64
C LEU A 110 15.29 2.21 -9.73
N SER A 111 14.53 2.28 -8.65
CA SER A 111 13.13 1.85 -8.61
C SER A 111 12.23 2.72 -9.51
N ASP A 112 12.40 4.05 -9.47
CA ASP A 112 11.68 4.98 -10.35
C ASP A 112 11.99 4.74 -11.82
N TRP A 113 13.26 4.62 -12.17
CA TRP A 113 13.71 4.34 -13.53
C TRP A 113 13.11 3.04 -14.07
N ARG A 114 13.20 1.96 -13.29
CA ARG A 114 12.64 0.64 -13.68
C ARG A 114 11.12 0.68 -13.84
N SER A 115 10.45 1.54 -13.08
CA SER A 115 8.99 1.69 -13.11
C SER A 115 8.51 2.70 -14.15
N GLY A 116 9.41 3.45 -14.79
CA GLY A 116 9.09 4.51 -15.73
C GLY A 116 8.57 5.80 -15.09
N TYR A 117 8.84 6.01 -13.79
CA TYR A 117 8.48 7.25 -13.10
C TYR A 117 9.52 8.36 -13.36
N ASP A 118 9.06 9.61 -13.34
CA ASP A 118 9.94 10.78 -13.43
C ASP A 118 10.86 10.85 -12.20
N LEU A 119 12.17 10.86 -12.45
CA LEU A 119 13.23 10.87 -11.43
C LEU A 119 13.23 12.15 -10.59
N ARG A 120 12.57 13.22 -11.02
CA ARG A 120 12.39 14.44 -10.20
C ARG A 120 11.67 14.11 -8.89
N PHE A 121 10.78 13.12 -8.89
CA PHE A 121 10.08 12.69 -7.68
C PHE A 121 10.93 11.85 -6.73
N THR A 122 12.08 11.34 -7.17
CA THR A 122 13.03 10.60 -6.31
C THR A 122 13.52 11.48 -5.16
N VAL A 123 13.82 12.75 -5.43
CA VAL A 123 14.29 13.71 -4.40
C VAL A 123 13.18 14.06 -3.41
N LEU A 124 11.92 14.11 -3.88
CA LEU A 124 10.75 14.38 -3.04
C LEU A 124 10.23 13.14 -2.30
N HIS A 125 10.85 11.98 -2.52
CA HIS A 125 10.43 10.73 -1.89
C HIS A 125 10.37 10.76 -0.34
N PRO A 126 11.34 11.31 0.41
CA PRO A 126 11.21 11.46 1.88
C PRO A 126 9.90 12.16 2.29
N VAL A 127 9.53 13.23 1.59
CA VAL A 127 8.26 13.95 1.84
C VAL A 127 7.07 13.04 1.52
N GLY A 128 7.13 12.31 0.41
CA GLY A 128 6.12 11.32 0.04
C GLY A 128 5.95 10.21 1.09
N VAL A 129 7.04 9.72 1.68
CA VAL A 129 7.01 8.70 2.75
C VAL A 129 6.35 9.25 4.02
N VAL A 130 6.67 10.49 4.42
CA VAL A 130 6.03 11.14 5.57
C VAL A 130 4.52 11.32 5.33
N LEU A 131 4.13 11.79 4.14
CA LEU A 131 2.72 11.93 3.77
C LEU A 131 2.00 10.58 3.75
N TRP A 132 2.63 9.55 3.19
CA TRP A 132 2.10 8.20 3.17
C TRP A 132 1.95 7.63 4.59
N ALA A 133 2.92 7.86 5.48
CA ALA A 133 2.84 7.44 6.89
C ALA A 133 1.69 8.14 7.62
N TYR A 134 1.54 9.46 7.43
CA TYR A 134 0.42 10.24 7.96
C TYR A 134 -0.93 9.69 7.50
N ILE A 135 -1.09 9.48 6.20
CA ILE A 135 -2.29 8.87 5.62
C ILE A 135 -2.52 7.46 6.18
N GLY A 136 -1.45 6.68 6.36
CA GLY A 136 -1.49 5.34 6.93
C GLY A 136 -1.99 5.33 8.37
N VAL A 137 -1.57 6.28 9.20
CA VAL A 137 -2.08 6.43 10.58
C VAL A 137 -3.57 6.75 10.56
N ILE A 138 -4.02 7.68 9.70
CA ILE A 138 -5.46 7.98 9.56
C ILE A 138 -6.23 6.73 9.09
N SER A 139 -5.67 6.01 8.12
CA SER A 139 -6.22 4.76 7.60
C SER A 139 -6.38 3.73 8.72
N TRP A 140 -5.35 3.58 9.56
CA TRP A 140 -5.36 2.68 10.70
C TRP A 140 -6.44 3.04 11.72
N VAL A 141 -6.53 4.31 12.13
CA VAL A 141 -7.55 4.79 13.08
C VAL A 141 -8.96 4.56 12.53
N ARG A 142 -9.23 4.96 11.28
CA ARG A 142 -10.55 4.79 10.66
C ARG A 142 -10.92 3.32 10.46
N PHE A 143 -9.94 2.46 10.19
CA PHE A 143 -10.15 1.01 10.12
C PHE A 143 -10.68 0.46 11.45
N HIS A 144 -10.14 0.93 12.57
CA HIS A 144 -10.53 0.47 13.91
C HIS A 144 -11.83 1.12 14.40
N ALA A 145 -12.14 2.34 13.94
CA ALA A 145 -13.43 3.00 14.16
C ALA A 145 -14.61 2.29 13.44
N GLY A 146 -14.35 1.35 12.53
CA GLY A 146 -15.35 0.42 12.01
C GLY A 146 -16.23 0.95 10.87
N SER A 147 -16.04 2.19 10.42
CA SER A 147 -16.81 2.76 9.31
C SER A 147 -15.93 3.56 8.35
N VAL A 148 -15.87 3.11 7.09
CA VAL A 148 -15.44 3.94 5.97
C VAL A 148 -16.57 3.96 4.95
N ILE A 149 -17.10 5.16 4.71
CA ILE A 149 -18.07 5.41 3.64
C ILE A 149 -17.28 5.66 2.37
N TRP A 150 -17.52 4.88 1.33
CA TRP A 150 -16.87 5.04 0.03
C TRP A 150 -17.90 4.95 -1.09
N LYS A 151 -17.98 6.01 -1.91
CA LYS A 151 -18.94 6.13 -3.03
C LYS A 151 -20.37 5.72 -2.65
N GLY A 152 -20.84 6.22 -1.50
CA GLY A 152 -22.20 5.95 -0.99
C GLY A 152 -22.39 4.57 -0.34
N ARG A 153 -21.36 3.73 -0.24
CA ARG A 153 -21.43 2.41 0.42
C ARG A 153 -20.66 2.43 1.73
N THR A 154 -21.27 1.93 2.80
CA THR A 154 -20.59 1.70 4.08
C THR A 154 -19.78 0.41 3.98
N LEU A 155 -18.46 0.53 3.85
CA LEU A 155 -17.55 -0.60 3.92
C LEU A 155 -17.34 -0.94 5.40
N ARG A 156 -17.97 -2.03 5.86
CA ARG A 156 -17.79 -2.54 7.22
C ARG A 156 -16.55 -3.43 7.29
N PHE A 157 -15.51 -2.96 7.97
CA PHE A 157 -14.26 -3.72 8.21
C PHE A 157 -14.48 -5.03 9.00
N ALA A 158 -15.60 -5.19 9.69
CA ALA A 158 -15.99 -6.44 10.34
C ALA A 158 -16.07 -7.62 9.34
N ARG A 159 -16.53 -7.37 8.11
CA ARG A 159 -16.62 -8.39 7.05
C ARG A 159 -15.24 -8.77 6.50
N TYR A 160 -14.28 -7.84 6.48
CA TYR A 160 -12.87 -8.09 6.16
C TYR A 160 -12.18 -9.02 7.19
N LYS A 161 -12.44 -8.82 8.50
CA LYS A 161 -11.97 -9.75 9.53
C LYS A 161 -12.60 -11.15 9.39
N GLN A 162 -13.88 -11.22 8.98
CA GLN A 162 -14.61 -12.47 8.76
C GLN A 162 -14.11 -13.24 7.53
N GLY A 163 -13.83 -12.57 6.41
CA GLY A 163 -13.20 -13.17 5.23
C GLY A 163 -11.86 -13.84 5.58
N ARG A 164 -11.06 -13.21 6.46
CA ARG A 164 -9.83 -13.83 7.00
C ARG A 164 -10.07 -15.06 7.89
N LYS A 165 -11.12 -15.05 8.73
CA LYS A 165 -11.46 -16.22 9.57
C LYS A 165 -11.94 -17.40 8.72
N PHE A 166 -12.77 -17.14 7.73
CA PHE A 166 -13.25 -18.16 6.78
C PHE A 166 -12.09 -18.72 5.93
N GLU A 167 -11.08 -17.89 5.63
CA GLU A 167 -9.84 -18.33 4.99
C GLU A 167 -8.93 -19.16 5.91
N ARG A 168 -8.99 -18.99 7.23
CA ARG A 168 -8.22 -19.84 8.18
C ARG A 168 -8.94 -21.16 8.48
N SER A 169 -10.27 -21.20 8.48
CA SER A 169 -11.04 -22.39 8.90
C SER A 169 -11.19 -23.49 7.85
N ARG A 170 -10.84 -23.25 6.57
CA ARG A 170 -10.84 -24.29 5.52
C ARG A 170 -9.50 -25.02 5.37
N PHE A 171 -8.49 -24.63 6.11
CA PHE A 171 -7.12 -25.14 5.97
C PHE A 171 -6.48 -25.50 7.33
N GLY A 172 -7.33 -25.76 8.33
CA GLY A 172 -6.96 -26.46 9.55
C GLY A 172 -7.51 -27.87 9.49
#